data_AF-A0A8H5FQ83-F1
#
_entry.id   AF-A0A8H5FQ83-F1
#
_cell.length_a   1.000
_cell.length_b   1.000
_cell.length_c   1.000
_cell.angle_alpha   90.00
_cell.angle_beta   90.00
_cell.angle_gamma   90.00
#
_symmetry.space_group_name_H-M   'P 1'
#
loop_
_entity.id
_entity.type
_entity.pdbx_description
1 polymer ?
#
loop_
_entity_poly.entity_id
_entity_poly.type
_entity_poly.pdbx_seq_one_letter_code
_entity_poly.pdbx_strand_id
1 'polypeptide(L)' 'MSAIKEFGVVDNSTGKYTIAYGILFEKTANTLEALNGTLRAAKKQKKVAFEKELLMMPNDRDVQVVLLEA' A
#
# COMPACT_ATOMS: atom_id res chain seq x y z
N MET A 1 8.51 -2.52 -2.10
CA MET A 1 8.10 -3.17 -0.83
C MET A 1 8.78 -2.58 0.39
N SER A 2 10.01 -2.07 0.27
CA SER A 2 10.73 -1.42 1.38
C SER A 2 9.95 -0.26 2.01
N ALA A 3 9.26 0.57 1.23
CA ALA A 3 8.49 1.71 1.76
C ALA A 3 7.35 1.32 2.74
N ILE A 4 6.70 0.16 2.55
CA ILE A 4 5.65 -0.29 3.49
C ILE A 4 6.27 -0.74 4.81
N LYS A 5 7.47 -1.34 4.78
CA LYS A 5 8.19 -1.73 6.00
C LYS A 5 8.85 -0.53 6.69
N GLU A 6 9.27 0.47 5.92
CA GLU A 6 10.00 1.65 6.39
C GLU A 6 9.08 2.73 6.97
N PHE A 7 7.91 2.92 6.36
CA PHE A 7 6.95 3.96 6.77
C PHE A 7 5.60 3.41 7.26
N GLY A 8 5.39 2.09 7.17
CA GLY A 8 4.18 1.46 7.68
C GLY A 8 4.28 1.14 9.16
N VAL A 9 3.11 0.91 9.75
CA VAL A 9 2.93 0.49 11.14
C VAL A 9 2.66 -1.01 11.19
N VAL A 10 3.13 -1.68 12.24
CA VAL A 10 2.77 -3.08 12.47
C VAL A 10 1.38 -3.13 13.10
N ASP A 11 0.46 -3.80 12.43
CA ASP A 11 -0.86 -4.11 12.96
C ASP A 11 -0.71 -5.16 14.07
N ASN A 12 -1.12 -4.80 15.30
CA ASN A 12 -0.91 -5.64 16.47
C ASN A 12 -1.77 -6.91 16.47
N SER A 13 -2.87 -6.93 15.72
CA SER A 13 -3.75 -8.10 15.65
C SER A 13 -3.26 -9.14 14.65
N THR A 14 -2.61 -8.71 13.56
CA THR A 14 -2.14 -9.60 12.49
C THR A 14 -0.62 -9.76 12.43
N GLY A 15 0.14 -8.89 13.09
CA GLY A 15 1.60 -8.82 13.00
C GLY A 15 2.12 -8.33 11.65
N LYS A 16 1.25 -7.77 10.80
CA LYS A 16 1.57 -7.36 9.42
C LYS A 16 1.84 -5.86 9.33
N TYR A 17 2.65 -5.46 8.35
CA TYR A 17 2.88 -4.04 8.07
C TYR A 17 1.70 -3.44 7.32
N THR A 18 1.23 -2.28 7.75
CA THR A 18 0.11 -1.54 7.18
C THR A 18 0.53 -0.09 6.96
N ILE A 19 0.16 0.51 5.83
CA ILE A 19 0.41 1.93 5.55
C ILE A 19 -0.76 2.56 4.79
N ALA A 20 -1.08 3.82 5.10
CA ALA A 20 -2.04 4.58 4.31
C ALA A 20 -1.51 4.84 2.89
N TYR A 21 -2.38 4.66 1.89
CA TYR A 21 -2.04 4.87 0.47
C TYR A 21 -1.47 6.26 0.20
N GLY A 22 -2.02 7.28 0.83
CA GLY A 22 -1.55 8.66 0.72
C GLY A 22 -0.10 8.83 1.12
N ILE A 23 0.27 8.26 2.26
CA ILE A 23 1.64 8.31 2.78
C ILE A 23 2.56 7.52 1.86
N LEU A 24 2.14 6.33 1.42
CA LEU A 24 2.94 5.52 0.49
C LEU A 24 3.21 6.28 -0.82
N PHE A 25 2.20 6.96 -1.36
CA PHE A 25 2.34 7.77 -2.56
C PHE A 25 3.29 8.95 -2.35
N GLU A 26 3.10 9.73 -1.29
CA GLU A 26 3.96 10.88 -0.96
C GLU A 26 5.41 10.47 -0.70
N LYS A 27 5.63 9.34 0.01
CA LYS A 27 6.97 8.84 0.36
C LYS A 27 7.71 8.20 -0.79
N THR A 28 7.00 7.67 -1.78
CA THR A 28 7.64 6.99 -2.91
C THR A 28 7.86 7.91 -4.12
N ALA A 29 7.39 9.17 -4.05
CA ALA A 29 7.52 10.19 -5.10
C ALA A 29 7.10 9.69 -6.51
N ASN A 30 6.25 8.66 -6.56
CA ASN A 30 5.85 8.00 -7.80
C ASN A 30 4.62 8.68 -8.39
N THR A 31 4.48 8.58 -9.72
CA THR A 31 3.22 8.91 -10.38
C THR A 31 2.13 7.90 -9.99
N LEU A 32 0.86 8.34 -9.98
CA LEU A 32 -0.28 7.50 -9.57
C LEU A 32 -0.37 6.23 -10.42
N GLU A 33 -0.07 6.37 -11.71
CA GLU A 33 -0.07 5.27 -12.67
C GLU A 33 0.96 4.20 -12.30
N ALA A 34 2.21 4.60 -12.02
CA ALA A 34 3.28 3.67 -11.65
C ALA A 34 3.00 2.99 -10.29
N LEU A 35 2.48 3.74 -9.31
CA LEU A 35 2.14 3.18 -8.01
C LEU A 35 0.98 2.18 -8.10
N ASN A 36 -0.09 2.53 -8.81
CA ASN A 36 -1.24 1.65 -9.00
C ASN A 36 -0.88 0.41 -9.82
N GLY A 37 -0.02 0.54 -10.84
CA GLY A 37 0.52 -0.60 -11.58
C GLY A 37 1.27 -1.56 -10.65
N THR A 38 2.13 -1.02 -9.79
CA THR A 38 2.90 -1.80 -8.81
C THR A 38 2.00 -2.47 -7.77
N LEU A 39 1.03 -1.74 -7.20
CA LEU A 39 0.09 -2.27 -6.22
C LEU A 39 -0.85 -3.33 -6.82
N ARG A 40 -1.34 -3.14 -8.05
CA ARG A 40 -2.13 -4.15 -8.76
C ARG A 40 -1.32 -5.42 -8.98
N ALA A 41 -0.07 -5.31 -9.43
CA ALA A 41 0.81 -6.45 -9.62
C ALA A 41 1.10 -7.18 -8.29
N ALA A 42 1.33 -6.43 -7.21
CA ALA A 42 1.56 -6.99 -5.88
C ALA A 42 0.29 -7.65 -5.30
N LYS A 43 -0.90 -7.06 -5.51
CA LYS A 43 -2.20 -7.62 -5.09
C LYS A 43 -2.52 -8.91 -5.84
N LYS A 44 -2.25 -8.95 -7.15
CA LYS A 44 -2.38 -10.17 -7.97
C LYS A 44 -1.46 -11.31 -7.48
N GLN A 45 -0.27 -10.96 -6.99
CA GLN A 45 0.66 -11.89 -6.35
C GLN A 45 0.32 -12.19 -4.88
N LYS A 46 -0.79 -11.66 -4.34
CA LYS A 46 -1.19 -11.79 -2.92
C LYS A 46 -0.14 -11.29 -1.92
N LYS A 47 0.75 -10.38 -2.35
CA LYS A 47 1.77 -9.77 -1.47
C LYS A 47 1.24 -8.57 -0.70
N VAL A 48 0.20 -7.91 -1.20
CA VAL A 48 -0.49 -6.80 -0.52
C VAL A 48 -2.00 -7.00 -0.55
N ALA A 49 -2.70 -6.43 0.43
CA ALA A 49 -4.15 -6.35 0.50
C ALA A 49 -4.60 -4.91 0.77
N PHE A 50 -5.68 -4.50 0.13
CA PHE A 50 -6.39 -3.24 0.33
C PHE A 50 -7.81 -3.42 -0.20
N GLU A 51 -8.77 -2.68 0.36
CA GLU A 51 -10.21 -2.90 0.14
C GLU A 51 -10.66 -2.69 -1.31
N LYS A 52 -10.03 -1.78 -2.05
CA LYS A 52 -10.44 -1.41 -3.42
C LYS A 52 -9.61 -2.11 -4.50
N GLU A 53 -10.05 -2.07 -5.76
CA GLU A 53 -9.26 -2.60 -6.88
C GLU A 53 -8.22 -1.59 -7.41
N LEU A 54 -8.56 -0.31 -7.32
CA LEU A 54 -7.72 0.83 -7.69
C LEU A 54 -7.84 1.90 -6.60
N LEU A 55 -6.76 2.60 -6.31
CA LEU A 55 -6.71 3.69 -5.34
C LEU A 55 -6.37 4.98 -6.08
N MET A 56 -7.04 6.08 -5.77
CA MET A 56 -6.89 7.35 -6.45
C MET A 56 -6.65 8.47 -5.44
N MET A 57 -5.59 9.25 -5.62
CA MET A 57 -5.43 10.51 -4.88
C MET A 57 -6.42 11.57 -5.40
N PRO A 58 -6.98 12.42 -4.52
CA PRO A 58 -6.90 12.39 -3.06
C PRO A 58 -7.96 11.48 -2.39
N ASN A 59 -8.92 10.94 -3.14
CA ASN A 59 -10.11 10.25 -2.62
C ASN A 59 -9.81 9.03 -1.73
N ASP A 60 -8.76 8.27 -2.05
CA ASP A 60 -8.39 7.02 -1.36
C ASP A 60 -7.15 7.17 -0.49
N ARG A 61 -6.77 8.42 -0.16
CA ARG A 61 -5.55 8.73 0.62
C ARG A 61 -5.48 7.98 1.95
N ASP A 62 -6.63 7.75 2.58
CA ASP A 62 -6.74 7.11 3.90
C ASP A 62 -6.81 5.57 3.85
N VAL A 63 -6.97 4.98 2.66
CA VAL A 63 -7.10 3.53 2.51
C VAL A 63 -5.82 2.84 2.98
N GLN A 64 -5.98 1.85 3.86
CA GLN A 64 -4.89 1.06 4.41
C GLN A 64 -4.43 -0.02 3.43
N VAL A 65 -3.13 -0.03 3.14
CA VAL A 65 -2.46 -1.06 2.35
C VAL A 65 -1.69 -1.96 3.30
N VAL A 66 -2.11 -3.22 3.39
CA VAL A 66 -1.52 -4.25 4.25
C VAL A 66 -0.54 -5.09 3.44
N LEU A 67 0.67 -5.28 3.96
CA LEU A 67 1.67 -6.21 3.43
C LEU A 67 1.36 -7.62 3.94
N LEU A 68 1.01 -8.52 3.03
CA LEU A 68 0.66 -9.92 3.34
C LEU A 68 1.87 -10.84 3.33
N GLU A 69 2.84 -10.58 2.45
CA GLU A 69 4.04 -11.39 2.28
C GLU A 69 5.27 -10.46 2.19
N ALA A 70 6.30 -10.80 2.97
CA ALA A 70 7.44 -9.95 3.28
C ALA A 70 8.73 -10.43 2.63
#